data_AF-A0A2T9JIQ1-F1
#
_entry.id   AF-A0A2T9JIQ1-F1
#
_cell.length_a   1.000
_cell.length_b   1.000
_cell.length_c   1.000
_cell.angle_alpha   90.00
_cell.angle_beta   90.00
_cell.angle_gamma   90.00
#
_symmetry.space_group_name_H-M   'P 1'
#
loop_
_entity.id
_entity.type
_entity.pdbx_description
1 polymer ?
#
loop_
_entity_poly.entity_id
_entity_poly.type
_entity_poly.pdbx_seq_one_letter_code
_entity_poly.pdbx_strand_id
1 'polypeptide(L)'
;MFRNFVKATAVAILGLAACAPEAAAPPASKPSDSFPVADRAFVDGAAQVIAQDLGASVVFRDLAISDTPGQGRSLCGDAALPGEAWKGIIVRKGAAQDEFQVLIAGDSLSPRALPQCRKLVLKYLGEAAVDWYEAETAMNQAGCAHIDVNYWTGWKDYCQGAQIKPAKTQL
;
A
#
# COMPACT_ATOMS: atom_id res chain seq x y z
N MET A 1 33.88 40.22 -48.67
CA MET A 1 32.49 40.02 -49.14
C MET A 1 32.39 38.61 -49.72
N PHE A 2 31.34 37.90 -49.33
CA PHE A 2 31.26 36.44 -49.22
C PHE A 2 31.14 35.71 -50.57
N ARG A 3 31.86 34.59 -50.69
CA ARG A 3 31.77 33.61 -51.79
C ARG A 3 30.57 32.69 -51.55
N ASN A 4 29.61 32.71 -52.47
CA ASN A 4 28.54 31.72 -52.57
C ASN A 4 29.08 30.39 -53.08
N PHE A 5 28.89 29.32 -52.31
CA PHE A 5 28.96 27.96 -52.81
C PHE A 5 27.64 27.26 -52.50
N VAL A 6 26.86 27.03 -53.56
CA VAL A 6 25.73 26.13 -53.60
C VAL A 6 26.25 24.70 -53.48
N LYS A 7 25.74 23.93 -52.51
CA LYS A 7 25.83 22.47 -52.51
C LYS A 7 24.43 21.89 -52.30
N ALA A 8 23.79 21.54 -53.42
CA ALA A 8 22.83 20.46 -53.42
C ALA A 8 23.61 19.14 -53.34
N THR A 9 23.11 18.17 -52.58
CA THR A 9 22.74 16.81 -53.05
C THR A 9 22.42 15.97 -51.80
N ALA A 10 21.18 15.49 -51.75
CA ALA A 10 20.67 14.56 -50.76
C ALA A 10 21.35 13.19 -50.91
N VAL A 11 21.70 12.58 -49.79
CA VAL A 11 21.78 11.11 -49.69
C VAL A 11 20.94 10.72 -48.48
N ALA A 12 19.69 10.39 -48.75
CA ALA A 12 18.83 9.69 -47.80
C ALA A 12 19.41 8.28 -47.64
N ILE A 13 20.14 8.06 -46.55
CA ILE A 13 20.47 6.72 -46.09
C ILE A 13 19.19 6.18 -45.45
N LEU A 14 18.35 5.52 -46.26
CA LEU A 14 17.35 4.57 -45.79
C LEU A 14 18.12 3.34 -45.28
N GLY A 15 18.71 3.50 -44.10
CA GLY A 15 19.32 2.43 -43.34
C GLY A 15 18.24 1.59 -42.68
N LEU A 16 18.32 0.28 -42.91
CA LEU A 16 17.47 -0.73 -42.31
C LEU A 16 17.49 -0.59 -40.78
N ALA A 17 16.37 -0.18 -40.18
CA ALA A 17 16.07 -0.51 -38.79
C ALA A 17 15.03 -1.61 -38.80
N ALA A 18 15.53 -2.84 -38.99
CA ALA A 18 14.83 -4.04 -38.60
C ALA A 18 14.37 -3.89 -37.14
N CYS A 19 13.09 -4.20 -36.87
CA CYS A 19 12.49 -4.53 -35.58
C CYS A 19 13.51 -4.64 -34.43
N ALA A 20 13.83 -3.51 -33.79
CA ALA A 20 14.35 -3.57 -32.44
C ALA A 20 13.17 -4.04 -31.58
N PRO A 21 13.27 -5.16 -30.85
CA PRO A 21 12.24 -5.48 -29.86
C PRO A 21 12.16 -4.25 -28.95
N GLU A 22 10.96 -3.68 -28.87
CA GLU A 22 10.65 -2.59 -27.97
C GLU A 22 11.27 -2.96 -26.62
N ALA A 23 12.21 -2.14 -26.15
CA ALA A 23 12.92 -2.42 -24.92
C ALA A 23 11.84 -2.63 -23.85
N ALA A 24 11.69 -3.88 -23.42
CA ALA A 24 10.66 -4.25 -22.46
C ALA A 24 10.78 -3.25 -21.31
N ALA A 25 9.70 -2.51 -21.06
CA ALA A 25 9.68 -1.50 -20.03
C ALA A 25 10.29 -2.10 -18.76
N PRO A 26 11.12 -1.33 -18.01
CA PRO A 26 11.75 -1.85 -16.80
C PRO A 26 10.68 -2.56 -15.95
N PRO A 27 10.96 -3.76 -15.42
CA PRO A 27 9.98 -4.46 -14.59
C PRO A 27 9.53 -3.52 -13.48
N ALA A 28 8.22 -3.48 -13.24
CA ALA A 28 7.65 -2.62 -12.22
C ALA A 28 8.36 -2.85 -10.89
N SER A 29 8.71 -1.77 -10.20
CA SER A 29 9.37 -1.86 -8.89
C SER A 29 8.48 -2.63 -7.92
N LYS A 30 9.06 -3.59 -7.20
CA LYS A 30 8.33 -4.33 -6.18
C LYS A 30 8.09 -3.44 -4.97
N PRO A 31 6.99 -3.66 -4.21
CA PRO A 31 6.74 -2.92 -2.97
C PRO A 31 7.89 -3.04 -1.95
N SER A 32 8.58 -4.19 -1.94
CA SER A 32 9.73 -4.47 -1.08
C SER A 32 11.00 -3.70 -1.45
N ASP A 33 11.13 -3.19 -2.68
CA ASP A 33 12.36 -2.52 -3.15
C ASP A 33 12.69 -1.29 -2.30
N SER A 34 11.66 -0.63 -1.77
CA SER A 34 11.79 0.53 -0.89
C SER A 34 12.06 0.21 0.58
N PHE A 35 12.08 -1.06 0.99
CA PHE A 35 12.38 -1.48 2.38
C PHE A 35 13.85 -1.90 2.57
N PRO A 36 14.35 -1.87 3.84
CA PRO A 36 15.65 -2.45 4.16
C PRO A 36 15.77 -3.90 3.69
N VAL A 37 16.97 -4.31 3.25
CA VAL A 37 17.21 -5.64 2.66
C VAL A 37 16.72 -6.78 3.55
N ALA A 38 16.92 -6.66 4.87
CA ALA A 38 16.51 -7.67 5.85
C ALA A 38 14.98 -7.89 5.92
N ASP A 39 14.19 -6.95 5.41
CA ASP A 39 12.73 -6.95 5.50
C ASP A 39 12.04 -7.31 4.18
N ARG A 40 12.79 -7.36 3.07
CA ARG A 40 12.22 -7.53 1.73
C ARG A 40 11.46 -8.83 1.56
N ALA A 41 12.01 -9.94 2.08
CA ALA A 41 11.37 -11.24 1.98
C ALA A 41 10.00 -11.29 2.68
N PHE A 42 9.87 -10.58 3.81
CA PHE A 42 8.60 -10.45 4.52
C PHE A 42 7.60 -9.64 3.68
N VAL A 43 8.02 -8.49 3.14
CA VAL A 43 7.16 -7.62 2.32
C VAL A 43 6.73 -8.32 1.03
N ASP A 44 7.64 -9.04 0.37
CA ASP A 44 7.33 -9.81 -0.86
C ASP A 44 6.30 -10.91 -0.58
N GLY A 45 6.48 -11.69 0.50
CA GLY A 45 5.53 -12.72 0.89
C GLY A 45 4.16 -12.14 1.23
N ALA A 46 4.12 -11.06 2.01
CA ALA A 46 2.87 -10.40 2.36
C ALA A 46 2.15 -9.80 1.14
N ALA A 47 2.89 -9.13 0.24
CA ALA A 47 2.34 -8.56 -0.98
C ALA A 47 1.80 -9.65 -1.93
N GLN A 48 2.46 -10.81 -1.99
CA GLN A 48 2.00 -11.93 -2.80
C GLN A 48 0.64 -12.47 -2.32
N VAL A 49 0.44 -12.60 -1.00
CA VAL A 49 -0.83 -13.09 -0.45
C VAL A 49 -1.96 -12.08 -0.73
N ILE A 50 -1.69 -10.78 -0.60
CA ILE A 50 -2.68 -9.75 -0.97
C ILE A 50 -3.02 -9.80 -2.46
N ALA A 51 -2.02 -10.02 -3.32
CA ALA A 51 -2.25 -10.15 -4.75
C ALA A 51 -3.06 -11.41 -5.13
N GLN A 52 -3.03 -12.46 -4.30
CA GLN A 52 -3.91 -13.62 -4.46
C GLN A 52 -5.36 -13.29 -4.11
N ASP A 53 -5.59 -12.47 -3.09
CA ASP A 53 -6.93 -12.09 -2.62
C ASP A 53 -7.58 -10.98 -3.47
N LEU A 54 -6.81 -9.94 -3.83
CA LEU A 54 -7.30 -8.77 -4.56
C LEU A 54 -7.04 -8.82 -6.06
N GLY A 55 -6.11 -9.65 -6.52
CA GLY A 55 -5.71 -9.79 -7.92
C GLY A 55 -4.29 -9.30 -8.21
N ALA A 56 -3.69 -9.86 -9.28
CA ALA A 56 -2.27 -9.68 -9.60
C ALA A 56 -1.84 -8.24 -9.94
N SER A 57 -2.79 -7.37 -10.29
CA SER A 57 -2.52 -5.97 -10.65
C SER A 57 -2.66 -5.00 -9.48
N VAL A 58 -2.77 -5.52 -8.25
CA VAL A 58 -2.88 -4.69 -7.04
C VAL A 58 -1.69 -3.74 -6.91
N VAL A 59 -1.99 -2.48 -6.60
CA VAL A 59 -1.02 -1.45 -6.25
C VAL A 59 -1.08 -1.18 -4.75
N PHE A 60 0.06 -0.80 -4.18
CA PHE A 60 0.21 -0.57 -2.75
C PHE A 60 0.66 0.86 -2.49
N ARG A 61 0.26 1.42 -1.34
CA ARG A 61 0.80 2.68 -0.83
C ARG A 61 0.88 2.67 0.69
N ASP A 62 1.64 3.63 1.22
CA ASP A 62 1.76 3.87 2.66
C ASP A 62 2.08 2.60 3.48
N LEU A 63 2.79 1.65 2.85
CA LEU A 63 3.18 0.41 3.49
C LEU A 63 4.13 0.70 4.66
N ALA A 64 3.93 0.02 5.77
CA ALA A 64 4.83 0.02 6.90
C ALA A 64 4.80 -1.36 7.57
N ILE A 65 5.97 -1.79 8.05
CA ILE A 65 6.04 -2.96 8.91
C ILE A 65 5.87 -2.46 10.34
N SER A 66 4.86 -2.98 11.02
CA SER A 66 4.62 -2.76 12.44
C SER A 66 5.15 -3.95 13.23
N ASP A 67 6.00 -3.68 14.21
CA ASP A 67 6.44 -4.65 15.21
C ASP A 67 5.72 -4.37 16.54
N THR A 68 4.64 -5.11 16.79
CA THR A 68 3.85 -4.98 18.03
C THR A 68 4.30 -6.03 19.05
N PRO A 69 4.69 -5.62 20.28
CA PRO A 69 5.09 -6.56 21.33
C PRO A 69 4.06 -7.67 21.56
N GLY A 70 4.50 -8.93 21.53
CA GLY A 70 3.64 -10.09 21.74
C GLY A 70 2.74 -10.49 20.56
N GLN A 71 2.62 -9.65 19.52
CA GLN A 71 1.83 -9.94 18.31
C GLN A 71 2.69 -10.25 17.08
N GLY A 72 3.97 -9.85 17.12
CA GLY A 72 4.93 -10.05 16.04
C GLY A 72 4.85 -9.00 14.95
N ARG A 73 5.43 -9.33 13.79
CA ARG A 73 5.56 -8.41 12.64
C ARG A 73 4.33 -8.48 11.74
N SER A 74 3.80 -7.31 11.40
CA SER A 74 2.68 -7.14 10.48
C SER A 74 3.00 -6.10 9.41
N LEU A 75 2.61 -6.34 8.16
CA LEU A 75 2.62 -5.35 7.09
C LEU A 75 1.27 -4.62 7.11
N CYS A 76 1.29 -3.30 7.25
CA CYS A 76 0.12 -2.45 7.29
C CYS A 76 0.22 -1.40 6.19
N GLY A 77 -0.90 -1.00 5.60
CA GLY A 77 -0.92 0.07 4.59
C GLY A 77 -2.23 0.07 3.83
N ASP A 78 -2.20 0.55 2.59
CA ASP A 78 -3.35 0.50 1.70
C ASP A 78 -3.03 -0.25 0.40
N ALA A 79 -4.04 -0.89 -0.17
CA ALA A 79 -3.99 -1.53 -1.48
C ALA A 79 -5.24 -1.20 -2.31
N ALA A 80 -5.09 -1.20 -3.64
CA ALA A 80 -6.18 -1.01 -4.59
C ALA A 80 -5.89 -1.72 -5.90
N LEU A 81 -6.94 -2.12 -6.63
CA LEU A 81 -6.80 -2.34 -8.06
C LEU A 81 -6.75 -0.99 -8.80
N PRO A 82 -6.14 -0.92 -10.00
CA PRO A 82 -6.10 0.31 -10.78
C PRO A 82 -7.50 0.87 -11.04
N GLY A 83 -7.74 2.12 -10.61
CA GLY A 83 -9.04 2.79 -10.76
C GLY A 83 -10.04 2.52 -9.63
N GLU A 84 -9.70 1.68 -8.65
CA GLU A 84 -10.56 1.41 -7.49
C GLU A 84 -10.22 2.27 -6.27
N ALA A 85 -11.13 2.27 -5.29
CA ALA A 85 -10.90 2.91 -4.01
C ALA A 85 -9.84 2.15 -3.20
N TRP A 86 -9.01 2.92 -2.50
CA TRP A 86 -8.00 2.36 -1.59
C TRP A 86 -8.64 1.71 -0.38
N LYS A 87 -8.20 0.49 -0.09
CA LYS A 87 -8.61 -0.28 1.08
C LYS A 87 -7.42 -0.47 2.00
N GLY A 88 -7.68 -0.34 3.30
CA GLY A 88 -6.69 -0.69 4.31
C GLY A 88 -6.38 -2.18 4.26
N ILE A 89 -5.11 -2.52 4.45
CA ILE A 89 -4.63 -3.91 4.48
C ILE A 89 -3.77 -4.15 5.72
N ILE A 90 -3.89 -5.35 6.27
CA ILE A 90 -3.03 -5.86 7.33
C ILE A 90 -2.66 -7.29 6.96
N VAL A 91 -1.37 -7.57 6.93
CA VAL A 91 -0.87 -8.92 6.72
C VAL A 91 0.08 -9.27 7.85
N ARG A 92 -0.25 -10.30 8.60
CA ARG A 92 0.60 -10.78 9.70
C ARG A 92 1.10 -12.18 9.40
N LYS A 93 2.29 -12.49 9.90
CA LYS A 93 2.77 -13.87 9.92
C LYS A 93 1.99 -14.63 11.00
N GLY A 94 1.35 -15.72 10.61
CA GLY A 94 0.65 -16.65 11.48
C GLY A 94 1.61 -17.48 12.35
N ALA A 95 1.04 -18.36 13.17
CA ALA A 95 1.81 -19.21 14.08
C ALA A 95 2.61 -20.30 13.35
N ALA A 96 2.12 -20.78 12.20
CA ALA A 96 2.86 -21.69 11.32
C ALA A 96 3.85 -20.92 10.43
N GLN A 97 4.97 -21.56 10.06
CA GLN A 97 6.11 -20.88 9.40
C GLN A 97 5.81 -20.21 8.05
N ASP A 98 4.68 -20.53 7.40
CA ASP A 98 4.30 -20.02 6.07
C ASP A 98 2.84 -19.55 5.98
N GLU A 99 2.14 -19.44 7.12
CA GLU A 99 0.78 -18.93 7.13
C GLU A 99 0.80 -17.41 7.21
N PHE A 100 0.15 -16.73 6.28
CA PHE A 100 -0.16 -15.32 6.40
C PHE A 100 -1.64 -15.16 6.68
N GLN A 101 -1.98 -14.28 7.62
CA GLN A 101 -3.36 -13.86 7.84
C GLN A 101 -3.52 -12.46 7.25
N VAL A 102 -4.54 -12.30 6.41
CA VAL A 102 -4.85 -11.05 5.72
C VAL A 102 -6.16 -10.49 6.25
N LEU A 103 -6.14 -9.21 6.61
CA LEU A 103 -7.34 -8.42 6.85
C LEU A 103 -7.38 -7.28 5.83
N ILE A 104 -8.49 -7.18 5.12
CA ILE A 104 -8.74 -6.12 4.14
C ILE A 104 -9.96 -5.36 4.61
N ALA A 105 -9.86 -4.03 4.68
CA ALA A 105 -10.97 -3.18 5.08
C ALA A 105 -12.16 -3.39 4.14
N GLY A 106 -13.29 -3.82 4.70
CA GLY A 106 -14.57 -3.92 3.99
C GLY A 106 -15.37 -2.61 3.97
N ASP A 107 -14.93 -1.59 4.72
CA ASP A 107 -15.58 -0.29 4.74
C ASP A 107 -15.14 0.61 3.57
N SER A 108 -15.89 1.69 3.37
CA SER A 108 -15.64 2.70 2.32
C SER A 108 -15.47 4.08 2.95
N LEU A 109 -14.55 4.17 3.91
CA LEU A 109 -14.26 5.44 4.56
C LEU A 109 -13.62 6.43 3.60
N SER A 110 -14.12 7.67 3.61
CA SER A 110 -13.49 8.73 2.82
C SER A 110 -12.06 9.00 3.33
N PRO A 111 -11.12 9.40 2.46
CA PRO A 111 -9.76 9.75 2.88
C PRO A 111 -9.71 10.81 3.98
N ARG A 112 -10.71 11.71 4.03
CA ARG A 112 -10.85 12.74 5.06
C ARG A 112 -11.27 12.17 6.43
N ALA A 113 -12.05 11.09 6.46
CA ALA A 113 -12.51 10.46 7.69
C ALA A 113 -11.42 9.59 8.35
N LEU A 114 -10.54 8.96 7.55
CA LEU A 114 -9.52 8.02 8.03
C LEU A 114 -8.71 8.52 9.24
N PRO A 115 -8.15 9.75 9.28
CA PRO A 115 -7.35 10.18 10.42
C PRO A 115 -8.17 10.33 11.71
N GLN A 116 -9.45 10.70 11.60
CA GLN A 116 -10.33 10.80 12.76
C GLN A 116 -10.78 9.41 13.22
N CYS A 117 -11.17 8.53 12.30
CA CYS A 117 -11.54 7.16 12.65
C CYS A 117 -10.40 6.42 13.35
N ARG A 118 -9.16 6.59 12.90
CA ARG A 118 -7.97 6.05 13.59
C ARG A 118 -7.90 6.47 15.07
N LYS A 119 -8.12 7.76 15.36
CA LYS A 119 -8.09 8.27 16.74
C LYS A 119 -9.24 7.72 17.58
N LEU A 120 -10.45 7.68 17.03
CA LEU A 120 -11.63 7.22 17.74
C LEU A 120 -11.60 5.70 17.99
N VAL A 121 -11.07 4.92 17.05
CA VAL A 121 -10.83 3.48 17.23
C VAL A 121 -9.86 3.24 18.38
N LEU A 122 -8.76 3.98 18.47
CA LEU A 122 -7.84 3.88 19.61
C LEU A 122 -8.54 4.24 20.93
N LYS A 123 -9.38 5.29 20.93
CA LYS A 123 -10.05 5.80 22.13
C LYS A 123 -11.20 4.91 22.63
N TYR A 124 -11.97 4.30 21.73
CA TYR A 124 -13.25 3.68 22.09
C TYR A 124 -13.35 2.20 21.76
N LEU A 125 -12.72 1.71 20.68
CA LEU A 125 -12.96 0.35 20.23
C LEU A 125 -12.30 -0.67 21.17
N GLY A 126 -13.10 -1.53 21.80
CA GLY A 126 -12.62 -2.58 22.71
C GLY A 126 -12.13 -2.09 24.07
N GLU A 127 -12.33 -0.80 24.40
CA GLU A 127 -11.90 -0.22 25.67
C GLU A 127 -12.90 -0.52 26.81
N ALA A 128 -12.37 -0.75 28.01
CA ALA A 128 -13.19 -0.94 29.19
C ALA A 128 -13.73 0.41 29.71
N ALA A 129 -14.99 0.45 30.13
CA ALA A 129 -15.65 1.63 30.70
C ALA A 129 -15.73 2.86 29.77
N VAL A 130 -16.15 2.64 28.53
CA VAL A 130 -16.48 3.72 27.57
C VAL A 130 -17.90 4.21 27.79
N ASP A 131 -18.10 5.54 27.80
CA ASP A 131 -19.43 6.13 27.62
C ASP A 131 -19.89 5.85 26.18
N TRP A 132 -20.84 4.92 26.03
CA TRP A 132 -21.32 4.47 24.73
C TRP A 132 -21.97 5.60 23.93
N TYR A 133 -22.63 6.55 24.59
CA TYR A 133 -23.30 7.66 23.93
C TYR A 133 -22.29 8.67 23.39
N GLU A 134 -21.23 8.96 24.17
CA GLU A 134 -20.11 9.78 23.72
C GLU A 134 -19.43 9.14 22.50
N ALA A 135 -19.14 7.83 22.58
CA ALA A 135 -18.48 7.09 21.53
C ALA A 135 -19.30 7.06 20.23
N GLU A 136 -20.59 6.72 20.31
CA GLU A 136 -21.49 6.70 19.16
C GLU A 136 -21.59 8.08 18.50
N THR A 137 -21.77 9.13 19.30
CA THR A 137 -21.87 10.51 18.80
C THR A 137 -20.58 10.91 18.08
N ALA A 138 -19.42 10.66 18.67
CA ALA A 138 -18.13 10.98 18.07
C ALA A 138 -17.87 10.20 16.77
N MET A 139 -18.17 8.89 16.76
CA MET A 139 -18.00 8.03 15.59
C MET A 139 -18.90 8.48 14.43
N ASN A 140 -20.17 8.81 14.72
CA ASN A 140 -21.09 9.32 13.71
C ASN A 140 -20.62 10.66 13.13
N GLN A 141 -20.23 11.61 13.97
CA GLN A 141 -19.77 12.94 13.54
C GLN A 141 -18.48 12.88 12.70
N ALA A 142 -17.61 11.90 12.96
CA ALA A 142 -16.38 11.69 12.21
C ALA A 142 -16.57 10.90 10.91
N GLY A 143 -17.79 10.41 10.63
CA GLY A 143 -18.08 9.55 9.47
C GLY A 143 -17.58 8.11 9.62
N CYS A 144 -17.41 7.64 10.86
CA CYS A 144 -16.88 6.33 11.23
C CYS A 144 -17.99 5.35 11.65
N ALA A 145 -19.26 5.69 11.43
CA ALA A 145 -20.43 4.94 11.90
C ALA A 145 -20.49 3.48 11.41
N HIS A 146 -19.93 3.23 10.23
CA HIS A 146 -20.01 1.93 9.54
C HIS A 146 -18.61 1.36 9.27
N ILE A 147 -17.68 1.55 10.20
CA ILE A 147 -16.35 0.96 10.09
C ILE A 147 -16.42 -0.58 10.09
N ASP A 148 -15.49 -1.22 9.38
CA ASP A 148 -15.28 -2.66 9.46
C ASP A 148 -14.59 -3.01 10.79
N VAL A 149 -15.39 -3.39 11.78
CA VAL A 149 -14.90 -3.67 13.15
C VAL A 149 -13.79 -4.73 13.18
N ASN A 150 -13.82 -5.73 12.28
CA ASN A 150 -12.80 -6.78 12.25
C ASN A 150 -11.46 -6.21 11.77
N TYR A 151 -11.49 -5.46 10.67
CA TYR A 151 -10.30 -4.78 10.17
C TYR A 151 -9.75 -3.77 11.18
N TRP A 152 -10.60 -2.94 11.79
CA TRP A 152 -10.17 -1.88 12.69
C TRP A 152 -9.67 -2.39 14.05
N THR A 153 -10.21 -3.50 14.55
CA THR A 153 -9.64 -4.22 15.69
C THR A 153 -8.25 -4.75 15.34
N GLY A 154 -8.11 -5.42 14.19
CA GLY A 154 -6.81 -5.88 13.72
C GLY A 154 -5.81 -4.72 13.52
N TRP A 155 -6.26 -3.58 13.01
CA TRP A 155 -5.40 -2.41 12.80
C TRP A 155 -4.89 -1.85 14.14
N LYS A 156 -5.76 -1.80 15.14
CA LYS A 156 -5.43 -1.38 16.50
C LYS A 156 -4.42 -2.34 17.15
N ASP A 157 -4.61 -3.64 16.97
CA ASP A 157 -3.75 -4.64 17.62
C ASP A 157 -2.41 -4.83 16.90
N TYR A 158 -2.38 -4.71 15.57
CA TYR A 158 -1.22 -5.11 14.76
C TYR A 158 -0.45 -3.95 14.15
N CYS A 159 -1.06 -2.77 13.99
CA CYS A 159 -0.44 -1.64 13.26
C CYS A 159 -0.02 -0.46 14.16
N GLN A 160 -0.10 -0.60 15.48
CA GLN A 160 0.31 0.45 16.44
C GLN A 160 1.71 0.25 17.04
N GLY A 161 2.43 -0.78 16.58
CA GLY A 161 3.79 -1.07 17.03
C GLY A 161 4.85 -0.12 16.47
N ALA A 162 6.12 -0.44 16.72
CA ALA A 162 7.24 0.29 16.14
C ALA A 162 7.22 0.14 14.60
N GLN A 163 7.28 1.27 13.89
CA GLN A 163 7.10 1.29 12.43
C GLN A 163 8.44 1.32 11.69
N ILE A 164 8.64 0.36 10.80
CA ILE A 164 9.67 0.39 9.75
C ILE A 164 8.97 0.83 8.46
N LYS A 165 9.37 1.99 7.93
CA LYS A 165 8.79 2.58 6.73
C LYS A 165 9.74 2.45 5.53
N PRO A 166 9.20 2.44 4.30
CA PRO A 166 10.02 2.47 3.10
C PRO A 166 10.88 3.74 3.05
N ALA A 167 12.12 3.60 2.57
CA ALA A 167 13.12 4.67 2.49
C ALA A 167 12.76 5.77 1.48
N LYS A 168 11.80 5.50 0.58
CA LYS A 168 11.20 6.46 -0.34
C LYS A 168 9.70 6.29 -0.31
N THR A 169 8.97 7.36 -0.02
CA THR A 169 7.52 7.40 -0.21
C THR A 169 7.24 7.23 -1.71
N GLN A 170 6.57 6.14 -2.10
CA GLN A 170 6.06 6.00 -3.47
C GLN A 170 4.92 7.03 -3.62
N LEU A 171 5.08 7.99 -4.54
CA LEU A 171 4.10 9.01 -4.87
C LEU A 171 3.14 8.50 -5.94
#